data_AF-A0A2P7YBV6-F1
#
_entry.id   AF-A0A2P7YBV6-F1
#
_cell.length_a   1.000
_cell.length_b   1.000
_cell.length_c   1.000
_cell.angle_alpha   90.00
_cell.angle_beta   90.00
_cell.angle_gamma   90.00
#
_symmetry.space_group_name_H-M   'P 1'
#
loop_
_entity.id
_entity.type
_entity.pdbx_description
1 polymer ?
#
loop_
_entity_poly.entity_id
_entity_poly.type
_entity_poly.pdbx_seq_one_letter_code
_entity_poly.pdbx_strand_id
1 'polypeptide(L)'
;MQELFLDSRQPLMIVIDALDEFQTDAQVEILSTLRSAMNQRSTVKPPKDWLSDAEDDDLDHTTKVTVIHGTVAGYCVKYLLFKEIGEIELMPKGQLDVNEALFEMSMLSMLDEDDSDSNQKSYHGDSSDKNAWFAHVNPSERGLGQLFNYAACYWPQHLGKSNEDPTLNPQVFLGLASPGSTRLISWSQQYRWPSYSFGAERNLPDGSYLDSLAIAVFFHWNEMASVLLHHLDLDPDRFSRGSIERATEWTLRDGQYSLVQDFLLRVTRTRTAQNIFRRALTQWYNINGESGRAWESLRDHESNKWSSSFINIINVKHTLLMESGPWILTEAARLGCLRMIKVLLESDGVPKDLRQAILSDGGRDWNGHHLFVAEAAYWDHSDVVDYLCQQGVIDVHLRHLGPNGDTVYHAAARTGRTEIFQVLYSCWPEAIDQANDHDRPLARLMFNRPRGIDPIEAVNFLLYPGGADSRPPEEARQRNHNAAQPEHETTSEHASALEILDAWALSNSAQTHKLDIICSVSKDSSDILEDSFP
;
A
#
# COMPACT_ATOMS: atom_id res chain seq x y z
N MET A 1 25.56 -17.38 15.39
CA MET A 1 24.76 -16.96 14.21
C MET A 1 25.67 -16.44 13.10
N GLN A 2 26.64 -17.24 12.65
CA GLN A 2 27.63 -16.85 11.62
C GLN A 2 27.96 -18.00 10.65
N GLU A 3 27.15 -19.06 10.63
CA GLU A 3 27.32 -20.25 9.76
C GLU A 3 26.11 -20.49 8.84
N LEU A 4 25.64 -19.46 8.13
CA LEU A 4 24.63 -19.60 7.07
C LEU A 4 25.16 -19.20 5.67
N PHE A 5 26.48 -19.08 5.52
CA PHE A 5 27.14 -18.68 4.26
C PHE A 5 27.72 -19.86 3.45
N LEU A 6 27.01 -20.99 3.43
CA LEU A 6 27.17 -22.04 2.43
C LEU A 6 25.87 -22.12 1.65
N ASP A 7 25.75 -21.49 0.47
CA ASP A 7 25.13 -22.13 -0.71
C ASP A 7 24.99 -21.28 -1.98
N SER A 8 26.12 -21.05 -2.66
CA SER A 8 26.12 -21.05 -4.13
C SER A 8 26.67 -22.36 -4.71
N ARG A 9 27.15 -23.28 -3.85
CA ARG A 9 27.79 -24.55 -4.24
C ARG A 9 26.83 -25.73 -4.32
N GLN A 10 25.87 -25.91 -3.41
CA GLN A 10 24.89 -27.00 -3.55
C GLN A 10 24.02 -26.88 -4.80
N PRO A 11 23.51 -25.70 -5.21
CA PRO A 11 22.65 -25.61 -6.38
C PRO A 11 23.41 -26.03 -7.66
N LEU A 12 24.68 -25.64 -7.77
CA LEU A 12 25.56 -26.00 -8.89
C LEU A 12 25.95 -27.48 -8.89
N MET A 13 26.20 -28.08 -7.72
CA MET A 13 26.46 -29.52 -7.59
C MET A 13 25.20 -30.35 -7.84
N ILE A 14 24.02 -29.89 -7.40
CA ILE A 14 22.73 -30.52 -7.72
C ILE A 14 22.45 -30.45 -9.21
N VAL A 15 22.81 -29.34 -9.88
CA VAL A 15 22.76 -29.27 -11.34
C VAL A 15 23.72 -30.29 -11.95
N ILE A 16 24.98 -30.39 -11.50
CA ILE A 16 25.97 -31.38 -11.97
C ILE A 16 25.51 -32.83 -11.74
N ASP A 17 24.85 -33.13 -10.63
CA ASP A 17 24.40 -34.49 -10.31
C ASP A 17 23.09 -34.84 -11.04
N ALA A 18 22.15 -33.88 -11.18
CA ALA A 18 20.96 -34.06 -12.01
C ALA A 18 21.34 -34.21 -13.49
N LEU A 19 22.41 -33.54 -13.94
CA LEU A 19 22.96 -33.57 -15.30
C LEU A 19 23.31 -34.99 -15.81
N ASP A 20 23.52 -35.98 -14.94
CA ASP A 20 23.87 -37.35 -15.33
C ASP A 20 22.64 -38.26 -15.62
N GLU A 21 21.40 -37.80 -15.39
CA GLU A 21 20.17 -38.65 -15.48
C GLU A 21 19.23 -38.38 -16.68
N PHE A 22 19.64 -37.58 -17.66
CA PHE A 22 18.73 -37.08 -18.72
C PHE A 22 18.49 -38.03 -19.92
N GLN A 23 17.27 -37.98 -20.49
CA GLN A 23 16.75 -38.95 -21.47
C GLN A 23 16.46 -38.41 -22.89
N THR A 24 16.69 -37.11 -23.19
CA THR A 24 16.44 -36.58 -24.55
C THR A 24 17.67 -35.91 -25.16
N ASP A 25 17.87 -36.11 -26.47
CA ASP A 25 19.07 -35.64 -27.20
C ASP A 25 19.30 -34.12 -27.08
N ALA A 26 18.22 -33.33 -27.10
CA ALA A 26 18.28 -31.86 -26.96
C ALA A 26 18.68 -31.40 -25.55
N GLN A 27 18.27 -32.14 -24.51
CA GLN A 27 18.72 -31.88 -23.15
C GLN A 27 20.19 -32.26 -23.02
N VAL A 28 20.62 -33.43 -23.50
CA VAL A 28 22.02 -33.85 -23.48
C VAL A 28 22.95 -32.84 -24.16
N GLU A 29 22.51 -32.18 -25.25
CA GLU A 29 23.29 -31.12 -25.92
C GLU A 29 23.44 -29.84 -25.07
N ILE A 30 22.34 -29.32 -24.49
CA ILE A 30 22.39 -28.15 -23.60
C ILE A 30 23.27 -28.43 -22.37
N LEU A 31 23.13 -29.63 -21.83
CA LEU A 31 23.79 -30.08 -20.61
C LEU A 31 25.28 -30.39 -20.85
N SER A 32 25.63 -31.01 -21.99
CA SER A 32 27.02 -31.17 -22.41
C SER A 32 27.67 -29.83 -22.73
N THR A 33 26.92 -28.84 -23.21
CA THR A 33 27.43 -27.48 -23.44
C THR A 33 27.59 -26.71 -22.13
N LEU A 34 26.67 -26.83 -21.16
CA LEU A 34 26.82 -26.31 -19.79
C LEU A 34 28.05 -26.93 -19.12
N ARG A 35 28.18 -28.26 -19.17
CA ARG A 35 29.32 -29.02 -18.66
C ARG A 35 30.61 -28.61 -19.36
N SER A 36 30.61 -28.44 -20.69
CA SER A 36 31.76 -27.99 -21.47
C SER A 36 32.11 -26.53 -21.18
N ALA A 37 31.14 -25.63 -21.02
CA ALA A 37 31.38 -24.24 -20.65
C ALA A 37 31.94 -24.12 -19.23
N MET A 38 31.45 -24.93 -18.31
CA MET A 38 31.99 -25.07 -16.95
C MET A 38 33.39 -25.69 -16.98
N ASN A 39 33.62 -26.75 -17.78
CA ASN A 39 34.88 -27.49 -17.85
C ASN A 39 35.99 -26.79 -18.65
N GLN A 40 35.67 -26.11 -19.75
CA GLN A 40 36.63 -25.34 -20.57
C GLN A 40 37.13 -24.10 -19.82
N ARG A 41 36.36 -23.59 -18.87
CA ARG A 41 36.76 -22.48 -17.99
C ARG A 41 37.32 -22.93 -16.64
N SER A 42 37.27 -24.23 -16.31
CA SER A 42 37.79 -24.83 -15.08
C SER A 42 39.17 -25.50 -15.22
N THR A 43 40.00 -25.11 -16.19
CA THR A 43 41.39 -25.60 -16.26
C THR A 43 42.27 -25.11 -15.10
N VAL A 44 41.72 -24.38 -14.14
CA VAL A 44 42.34 -24.06 -12.85
C VAL A 44 41.41 -24.46 -11.70
N LYS A 45 41.65 -25.68 -11.16
CA LYS A 45 41.26 -26.23 -9.85
C LYS A 45 39.76 -26.26 -9.41
N PRO A 46 39.39 -27.22 -8.53
CA PRO A 46 38.00 -27.48 -8.16
C PRO A 46 37.33 -26.34 -7.36
N PRO A 47 35.98 -26.24 -7.38
CA PRO A 47 35.22 -25.11 -6.80
C PRO A 47 35.43 -24.83 -5.32
N LYS A 48 35.99 -25.78 -4.56
CA LYS A 48 36.33 -25.62 -3.14
C LYS A 48 37.45 -24.59 -2.91
N ASP A 49 38.34 -24.42 -3.89
CA ASP A 49 39.54 -23.59 -3.83
C ASP A 49 39.36 -22.19 -4.47
N TRP A 50 38.15 -21.87 -4.98
CA TRP A 50 37.86 -20.59 -5.66
C TRP A 50 37.80 -19.38 -4.72
N LEU A 51 37.72 -19.60 -3.40
CA LEU A 51 37.46 -18.55 -2.41
C LEU A 51 38.61 -18.36 -1.40
N SER A 52 39.65 -19.19 -1.41
CA SER A 52 40.64 -19.20 -0.31
C SER A 52 41.99 -18.55 -0.62
N ASP A 53 42.35 -18.34 -1.89
CA ASP A 53 43.76 -18.07 -2.25
C ASP A 53 43.99 -16.76 -3.05
N ALA A 54 43.01 -15.84 -3.12
CA ALA A 54 43.17 -14.59 -3.88
C ALA A 54 43.40 -13.39 -2.96
N GLU A 55 44.66 -13.16 -2.59
CA GLU A 55 45.07 -11.92 -1.92
C GLU A 55 45.65 -10.85 -2.87
N ASP A 56 45.72 -11.01 -4.20
CA ASP A 56 46.50 -10.03 -4.99
C ASP A 56 46.20 -9.82 -6.50
N ASP A 57 45.00 -10.11 -7.05
CA ASP A 57 44.70 -9.75 -8.47
C ASP A 57 43.19 -9.50 -8.75
N ASP A 58 42.65 -8.42 -8.18
CA ASP A 58 41.20 -8.21 -7.95
C ASP A 58 40.34 -7.76 -9.14
N LEU A 59 40.89 -7.54 -10.35
CA LEU A 59 40.10 -6.99 -11.47
C LEU A 59 39.53 -8.01 -12.49
N ASP A 60 39.89 -9.29 -12.43
CA ASP A 60 39.47 -10.31 -13.41
C ASP A 60 38.44 -11.34 -12.86
N HIS A 61 38.36 -11.51 -11.53
CA HIS A 61 37.47 -12.51 -10.93
C HIS A 61 35.99 -12.12 -11.02
N THR A 62 35.66 -10.87 -10.71
CA THR A 62 34.27 -10.37 -10.72
C THR A 62 33.64 -10.51 -12.11
N THR A 63 34.38 -10.16 -13.16
CA THR A 63 33.96 -10.30 -14.55
C THR A 63 33.74 -11.76 -14.95
N LYS A 64 34.59 -12.67 -14.50
CA LYS A 64 34.40 -14.11 -14.78
C LYS A 64 33.13 -14.66 -14.12
N VAL A 65 32.87 -14.29 -12.87
CA VAL A 65 31.68 -14.71 -12.12
C VAL A 65 30.40 -14.19 -12.79
N THR A 66 30.37 -12.91 -13.18
CA THR A 66 29.18 -12.31 -13.81
C THR A 66 28.86 -12.97 -15.15
N VAL A 67 29.87 -13.31 -15.97
CA VAL A 67 29.68 -14.02 -17.24
C VAL A 67 29.15 -15.45 -17.02
N ILE A 68 29.61 -16.16 -15.98
CA ILE A 68 29.08 -17.48 -15.63
C ILE A 68 27.60 -17.38 -15.26
N HIS A 69 27.23 -16.41 -14.41
CA HIS A 69 25.84 -16.18 -14.03
C HIS A 69 24.96 -15.89 -15.25
N GLY A 70 25.39 -15.02 -16.17
CA GLY A 70 24.65 -14.76 -17.42
C GLY A 70 24.51 -15.99 -18.31
N THR A 71 25.57 -16.80 -18.40
CA THR A 71 25.55 -18.05 -19.18
C THR A 71 24.54 -19.05 -18.61
N VAL A 72 24.58 -19.27 -17.29
CA VAL A 72 23.64 -20.18 -16.61
C VAL A 72 22.20 -19.69 -16.75
N ALA A 73 21.94 -18.39 -16.55
CA ALA A 73 20.63 -17.79 -16.78
C ALA A 73 20.12 -18.06 -18.20
N GLY A 74 20.98 -17.86 -19.21
CA GLY A 74 20.65 -18.13 -20.61
C GLY A 74 20.25 -19.58 -20.88
N TYR A 75 20.91 -20.54 -20.25
CA TYR A 75 20.53 -21.95 -20.37
C TYR A 75 19.24 -22.29 -19.63
N CYS A 76 19.04 -21.78 -18.42
CA CYS A 76 17.79 -21.94 -17.70
C CYS A 76 16.61 -21.39 -18.51
N VAL A 77 16.74 -20.20 -19.11
CA VAL A 77 15.68 -19.63 -19.94
C VAL A 77 15.45 -20.44 -21.21
N LYS A 78 16.51 -20.89 -21.90
CA LYS A 78 16.37 -21.78 -23.07
C LYS A 78 15.62 -23.06 -22.72
N TYR A 79 15.93 -23.67 -21.57
CA TYR A 79 15.22 -24.84 -21.08
C TYR A 79 13.75 -24.53 -20.86
N LEU A 80 13.42 -23.46 -20.11
CA LEU A 80 12.03 -23.07 -19.81
C LEU A 80 11.21 -22.75 -21.07
N LEU A 81 11.85 -22.35 -22.16
CA LEU A 81 11.23 -22.08 -23.46
C LEU A 81 10.92 -23.32 -24.30
N PHE A 82 11.27 -24.51 -23.83
CA PHE A 82 10.86 -25.75 -24.47
C PHE A 82 9.33 -25.80 -24.64
N LYS A 83 8.90 -26.44 -25.73
CA LYS A 83 7.50 -26.46 -26.13
C LYS A 83 6.66 -27.22 -25.11
N GLU A 84 7.21 -28.33 -24.63
CA GLU A 84 6.63 -29.24 -23.65
C GLU A 84 6.29 -28.51 -22.34
N ILE A 85 7.19 -27.63 -21.88
CA ILE A 85 6.98 -26.82 -20.66
C ILE A 85 5.86 -25.79 -20.87
N GLY A 86 5.67 -25.31 -22.09
CA GLY A 86 4.57 -24.41 -22.44
C GLY A 86 3.22 -25.09 -22.57
N GLU A 87 3.16 -26.42 -22.61
CA GLU A 87 1.93 -27.20 -22.81
C GLU A 87 1.49 -27.94 -21.54
N ILE A 88 2.42 -28.23 -20.63
CA ILE A 88 2.16 -28.97 -19.38
C ILE A 88 1.83 -27.99 -18.24
N GLU A 89 0.63 -28.10 -17.69
CA GLU A 89 0.26 -27.42 -16.45
C GLU A 89 0.93 -28.10 -15.25
N LEU A 90 1.71 -27.34 -14.47
CA LEU A 90 2.33 -27.84 -13.24
C LEU A 90 1.26 -28.21 -12.21
N MET A 91 0.29 -27.32 -11.99
CA MET A 91 -0.86 -27.55 -11.10
C MET A 91 -2.16 -27.17 -11.81
N PRO A 92 -3.11 -28.11 -11.96
CA PRO A 92 -4.43 -27.80 -12.50
C PRO A 92 -5.14 -26.76 -11.62
N LYS A 93 -5.88 -25.83 -12.25
CA LYS A 93 -6.51 -24.68 -11.57
C LYS A 93 -7.31 -25.01 -10.30
N GLY A 94 -7.98 -26.17 -10.25
CA GLY A 94 -8.76 -26.59 -9.06
C GLY A 94 -7.93 -27.05 -7.86
N GLN A 95 -6.63 -27.31 -8.04
CA GLN A 95 -5.73 -27.74 -6.97
C GLN A 95 -5.00 -26.54 -6.32
N LEU A 96 -4.99 -25.38 -6.99
CA LEU A 96 -4.32 -24.17 -6.52
C LEU A 96 -5.07 -23.51 -5.35
N ASP A 97 -6.37 -23.27 -5.50
CA ASP A 97 -7.20 -22.60 -4.48
C ASP A 97 -7.19 -23.36 -3.15
N VAL A 98 -7.19 -24.69 -3.23
CA VAL A 98 -7.12 -25.56 -2.07
C VAL A 98 -5.76 -25.39 -1.39
N ASN A 99 -4.66 -25.53 -2.14
CA ASN A 99 -3.31 -25.42 -1.57
C ASN A 99 -2.99 -24.03 -1.01
N GLU A 100 -3.46 -22.95 -1.64
CA GLU A 100 -3.25 -21.56 -1.20
C GLU A 100 -4.03 -21.27 0.09
N ALA A 101 -5.31 -21.66 0.18
CA ALA A 101 -6.11 -21.52 1.40
C ALA A 101 -5.56 -22.37 2.56
N LEU A 102 -5.07 -23.57 2.26
CA LEU A 102 -4.46 -24.46 3.26
C LEU A 102 -3.11 -23.94 3.74
N PHE A 103 -2.34 -23.30 2.87
CA PHE A 103 -1.10 -22.63 3.23
C PHE A 103 -1.35 -21.43 4.15
N GLU A 104 -2.34 -20.58 3.83
CA GLU A 104 -2.73 -19.45 4.70
C GLU A 104 -3.16 -19.92 6.09
N MET A 105 -3.95 -21.01 6.19
CA MET A 105 -4.33 -21.60 7.48
C MET A 105 -3.13 -22.19 8.24
N SER A 106 -2.16 -22.80 7.55
CA SER A 106 -0.95 -23.33 8.19
C SER A 106 -0.06 -22.21 8.73
N MET A 107 0.04 -21.09 8.01
CA MET A 107 0.81 -19.93 8.45
C MET A 107 0.16 -19.25 9.67
N LEU A 108 -1.17 -19.16 9.69
CA LEU A 108 -1.93 -18.71 10.85
C LEU A 108 -1.72 -19.62 12.07
N SER A 109 -1.68 -20.95 11.87
CA SER A 109 -1.45 -21.90 12.96
C SER A 109 -0.05 -21.82 13.59
N MET A 110 0.95 -21.26 12.88
CA MET A 110 2.30 -21.04 13.41
C MET A 110 2.47 -19.68 14.12
N LEU A 111 1.48 -18.79 14.03
CA LEU A 111 1.49 -17.49 14.71
C LEU A 111 0.73 -17.52 16.05
N ASP A 112 -0.02 -18.60 16.33
CA ASP A 112 -0.76 -18.79 17.59
C ASP A 112 0.05 -19.50 18.69
N GLU A 113 1.36 -19.72 18.51
CA GLU A 113 2.24 -20.23 19.56
C GLU A 113 2.94 -19.09 20.32
N ASP A 114 2.17 -18.33 21.12
CA ASP A 114 2.71 -17.71 22.33
C ASP A 114 1.61 -17.60 23.42
N ASP A 115 2.03 -17.95 24.64
CA ASP A 115 1.32 -17.97 25.93
C ASP A 115 0.37 -19.15 26.28
N SER A 116 0.93 -20.24 26.82
CA SER A 116 0.80 -20.55 28.27
C SER A 116 1.39 -21.92 28.69
N ASP A 117 1.94 -21.92 29.91
CA ASP A 117 2.69 -22.97 30.60
C ASP A 117 2.04 -24.38 30.68
N SER A 118 2.94 -25.38 30.74
CA SER A 118 2.83 -26.65 31.47
C SER A 118 1.88 -27.76 30.97
N ASN A 119 2.36 -28.60 30.06
CA ASN A 119 2.54 -30.03 30.36
C ASN A 119 3.21 -30.75 29.19
N GLN A 120 4.38 -31.30 29.47
CA GLN A 120 5.11 -32.20 28.59
C GLN A 120 4.36 -33.54 28.49
N LYS A 121 3.24 -33.59 27.76
CA LYS A 121 2.70 -34.84 27.21
C LYS A 121 3.44 -35.13 25.92
N SER A 122 4.43 -36.00 26.05
CA SER A 122 5.08 -36.73 24.96
C SER A 122 4.04 -37.35 24.03
N TYR A 123 3.62 -36.60 23.01
CA TYR A 123 3.01 -37.13 21.81
C TYR A 123 4.13 -37.72 20.95
N HIS A 124 4.48 -38.98 21.22
CA HIS A 124 5.07 -39.84 20.20
C HIS A 124 3.94 -40.27 19.25
N GLY A 125 3.45 -39.30 18.46
CA GLY A 125 2.64 -39.53 17.28
C GLY A 125 3.57 -39.51 16.08
N ASP A 126 3.65 -40.65 15.41
CA ASP A 126 4.38 -40.91 14.17
C ASP A 126 4.45 -39.66 13.25
N SER A 127 5.64 -39.05 13.16
CA SER A 127 5.86 -37.77 12.47
C SER A 127 5.99 -37.93 10.94
N SER A 128 5.42 -39.00 10.38
CA SER A 128 5.52 -39.32 8.96
C SER A 128 4.45 -38.60 8.12
N ASP A 129 3.29 -38.24 8.69
CA ASP A 129 2.13 -37.83 7.87
C ASP A 129 1.81 -36.32 7.87
N LYS A 130 2.40 -35.51 8.76
CA LYS A 130 2.12 -34.05 8.77
C LYS A 130 2.73 -33.31 7.58
N ASN A 131 3.74 -33.89 6.92
CA ASN A 131 4.32 -33.37 5.67
C ASN A 131 3.74 -34.01 4.40
N ALA A 132 2.85 -35.01 4.52
CA ALA A 132 2.16 -35.61 3.37
C ALA A 132 1.20 -34.63 2.66
N TRP A 133 0.93 -33.48 3.29
CA TRP A 133 0.02 -32.44 2.77
C TRP A 133 0.60 -31.66 1.59
N PHE A 134 1.93 -31.50 1.54
CA PHE A 134 2.62 -31.20 0.29
C PHE A 134 2.83 -32.51 -0.44
N ALA A 135 1.76 -33.12 -0.97
CA ALA A 135 1.91 -34.19 -1.95
C ALA A 135 2.77 -33.61 -3.07
N HIS A 136 4.07 -33.90 -3.03
CA HIS A 136 5.09 -33.20 -3.79
C HIS A 136 4.71 -33.32 -5.26
N VAL A 137 4.18 -32.24 -5.84
CA VAL A 137 4.04 -32.18 -7.30
C VAL A 137 5.46 -32.11 -7.82
N ASN A 138 6.02 -33.28 -8.11
CA ASN A 138 7.34 -33.41 -8.69
C ASN A 138 7.21 -33.03 -10.17
N PRO A 139 7.80 -31.90 -10.62
CA PRO A 139 7.67 -31.50 -12.02
C PRO A 139 8.22 -32.56 -12.98
N SER A 140 9.20 -33.35 -12.54
CA SER A 140 9.76 -34.46 -13.31
C SER A 140 8.71 -35.52 -13.64
N GLU A 141 7.86 -35.88 -12.68
CA GLU A 141 6.77 -36.85 -12.87
C GLU A 141 5.67 -36.32 -13.79
N ARG A 142 5.56 -35.00 -13.89
CA ARG A 142 4.66 -34.31 -14.84
C ARG A 142 5.25 -34.17 -16.24
N GLY A 143 6.49 -34.62 -16.46
CA GLY A 143 7.18 -34.50 -17.75
C GLY A 143 7.89 -33.16 -17.97
N LEU A 144 7.97 -32.30 -16.94
CA LEU A 144 8.71 -31.04 -17.01
C LEU A 144 10.22 -31.23 -16.82
N GLY A 145 10.66 -32.42 -16.41
CA GLY A 145 12.06 -32.80 -16.21
C GLY A 145 12.68 -32.29 -14.90
N GLN A 146 13.79 -32.91 -14.50
CA GLN A 146 14.46 -32.65 -13.22
C GLN A 146 15.07 -31.24 -13.11
N LEU A 147 15.48 -30.66 -14.23
CA LEU A 147 16.06 -29.31 -14.26
C LEU A 147 15.00 -28.22 -14.02
N PHE A 148 13.71 -28.52 -14.16
CA PHE A 148 12.66 -27.50 -14.12
C PHE A 148 12.67 -26.70 -12.81
N ASN A 149 12.78 -27.37 -11.66
CA ASN A 149 12.83 -26.70 -10.35
C ASN A 149 13.97 -25.68 -10.28
N TYR A 150 15.17 -26.12 -10.63
CA TYR A 150 16.35 -25.26 -10.61
C TYR A 150 16.18 -24.09 -11.59
N ALA A 151 15.85 -24.41 -12.84
CA ALA A 151 15.71 -23.42 -13.89
C ALA A 151 14.67 -22.39 -13.48
N ALA A 152 13.48 -22.79 -13.04
CA ALA A 152 12.38 -21.93 -12.64
C ALA A 152 12.73 -21.00 -11.47
N CYS A 153 13.40 -21.51 -10.43
CA CYS A 153 13.67 -20.72 -9.23
C CYS A 153 14.90 -19.82 -9.34
N TYR A 154 15.95 -20.25 -10.04
CA TYR A 154 17.25 -19.58 -9.95
C TYR A 154 17.60 -18.72 -11.17
N TRP A 155 16.92 -18.88 -12.31
CA TRP A 155 17.22 -18.07 -13.49
C TRP A 155 17.12 -16.55 -13.23
N PRO A 156 16.16 -16.01 -12.45
CA PRO A 156 16.07 -14.58 -12.20
C PRO A 156 17.28 -14.07 -11.39
N GLN A 157 17.69 -14.85 -10.39
CA GLN A 157 18.82 -14.52 -9.52
C GLN A 157 20.15 -14.58 -10.27
N HIS A 158 20.31 -15.55 -11.18
CA HIS A 158 21.47 -15.59 -12.07
C HIS A 158 21.50 -14.39 -13.01
N LEU A 159 20.36 -14.01 -13.57
CA LEU A 159 20.27 -12.84 -14.44
C LEU A 159 20.60 -11.54 -13.68
N GLY A 160 20.08 -11.36 -12.46
CA GLY A 160 20.40 -10.19 -11.64
C GLY A 160 21.87 -10.07 -11.23
N LYS A 161 22.64 -11.16 -11.27
CA LYS A 161 24.08 -11.18 -10.95
C LYS A 161 24.99 -11.01 -12.18
N SER A 162 24.46 -10.98 -13.40
CA SER A 162 25.26 -10.67 -14.59
C SER A 162 25.37 -9.15 -14.75
N ASN A 163 26.53 -8.57 -14.42
CA ASN A 163 26.80 -7.13 -14.39
C ASN A 163 26.78 -6.41 -15.76
N GLU A 164 26.50 -7.07 -16.88
CA GLU A 164 26.63 -6.47 -18.21
C GLU A 164 25.46 -6.84 -19.11
N ASP A 165 24.56 -5.87 -19.32
CA ASP A 165 23.49 -5.85 -20.33
C ASP A 165 22.50 -7.02 -20.25
N PRO A 166 21.28 -6.92 -20.78
CA PRO A 166 20.42 -8.08 -20.89
C PRO A 166 21.01 -9.01 -21.96
N THR A 167 21.93 -9.90 -21.56
CA THR A 167 22.34 -11.07 -22.36
C THR A 167 21.12 -11.87 -22.80
N LEU A 168 20.04 -11.78 -22.02
CA LEU A 168 18.74 -12.25 -22.41
C LEU A 168 18.11 -11.32 -23.45
N ASN A 169 18.01 -11.79 -24.69
CA ASN A 169 17.29 -11.11 -25.75
C ASN A 169 15.85 -10.77 -25.29
N PRO A 170 15.39 -9.51 -25.40
CA PRO A 170 14.04 -9.11 -24.97
C PRO A 170 12.92 -9.96 -25.59
N GLN A 171 13.06 -10.41 -26.84
CA GLN A 171 12.06 -11.28 -27.48
C GLN A 171 11.99 -12.67 -26.84
N VAL A 172 13.13 -13.19 -26.39
CA VAL A 172 13.22 -14.46 -25.65
C VAL A 172 12.54 -14.30 -24.30
N PHE A 173 12.76 -13.17 -23.63
CA PHE A 173 12.09 -12.87 -22.36
C PHE A 173 10.56 -12.72 -22.52
N LEU A 174 10.10 -12.04 -23.57
CA LEU A 174 8.67 -11.95 -23.90
C LEU A 174 8.03 -13.33 -24.05
N GLY A 175 8.70 -14.26 -24.75
CA GLY A 175 8.20 -15.61 -24.92
C GLY A 175 8.16 -16.44 -23.63
N LEU A 176 9.04 -16.13 -22.67
CA LEU A 176 9.05 -16.78 -21.35
C LEU A 176 7.91 -16.27 -20.48
N ALA A 177 7.68 -14.95 -20.53
CA ALA A 177 6.75 -14.23 -19.68
C ALA A 177 5.53 -13.70 -20.43
N SER A 178 5.05 -14.47 -21.42
CA SER A 178 3.81 -14.17 -22.14
C SER A 178 2.62 -14.20 -21.17
N PRO A 179 1.82 -13.12 -21.09
CA PRO A 179 0.67 -13.04 -20.19
C PRO A 179 -0.28 -14.22 -20.34
N GLY A 180 -0.67 -14.83 -19.22
CA GLY A 180 -1.62 -15.94 -19.21
C GLY A 180 -1.13 -17.25 -19.86
N SER A 181 0.12 -17.32 -20.30
CA SER A 181 0.68 -18.57 -20.81
C SER A 181 0.85 -19.61 -19.69
N THR A 182 0.63 -20.89 -20.03
CA THR A 182 0.86 -22.00 -19.11
C THR A 182 2.27 -22.00 -18.54
N ARG A 183 3.27 -21.64 -19.38
CA ARG A 183 4.67 -21.49 -18.96
C ARG A 183 4.83 -20.50 -17.82
N LEU A 184 4.30 -19.28 -17.99
CA LEU A 184 4.40 -18.22 -16.98
C LEU A 184 3.70 -18.63 -15.68
N ILE A 185 2.52 -19.25 -15.80
CA ILE A 185 1.75 -19.74 -14.65
C ILE A 185 2.54 -20.82 -13.90
N SER A 186 2.98 -21.87 -14.60
CA SER A 186 3.76 -22.97 -14.02
C SER A 186 5.06 -22.47 -13.38
N TRP A 187 5.76 -21.53 -14.02
CA TRP A 187 6.95 -20.89 -13.45
C TRP A 187 6.62 -20.10 -12.17
N SER A 188 5.61 -19.23 -12.20
CA SER A 188 5.24 -18.40 -11.04
C SER A 188 4.81 -19.25 -9.84
N GLN A 189 4.07 -20.34 -10.08
CA GLN A 189 3.66 -21.30 -9.05
C GLN A 189 4.89 -22.00 -8.43
N GLN A 190 5.81 -22.46 -9.28
CA GLN A 190 7.04 -23.09 -8.81
C GLN A 190 7.90 -22.12 -7.99
N TYR A 191 7.99 -20.86 -8.41
CA TYR A 191 8.75 -19.82 -7.72
C TYR A 191 8.17 -19.49 -6.34
N ARG A 192 6.84 -19.38 -6.26
CA ARG A 192 6.11 -19.14 -5.00
C ARG A 192 6.20 -20.33 -4.02
N TRP A 193 6.67 -21.49 -4.47
CA TRP A 193 6.68 -22.70 -3.66
C TRP A 193 7.63 -22.59 -2.46
N PRO A 194 7.17 -22.83 -1.22
CA PRO A 194 7.94 -22.58 0.01
C PRO A 194 9.28 -23.32 0.12
N SER A 195 9.39 -24.50 -0.52
CA SER A 195 10.58 -25.36 -0.43
C SER A 195 11.75 -24.88 -1.29
N TYR A 196 11.54 -23.95 -2.22
CA TYR A 196 12.54 -23.66 -3.27
C TYR A 196 12.89 -22.17 -3.42
N SER A 197 12.12 -21.25 -2.85
CA SER A 197 12.49 -19.83 -2.76
C SER A 197 13.09 -19.49 -1.39
N PHE A 198 14.34 -19.00 -1.40
CA PHE A 198 14.93 -18.33 -0.24
C PHE A 198 14.09 -17.08 0.09
N GLY A 199 14.04 -16.69 1.37
CA GLY A 199 13.09 -15.70 1.91
C GLY A 199 12.95 -14.34 1.18
N ALA A 200 12.02 -13.51 1.69
CA ALA A 200 11.57 -12.19 1.17
C ALA A 200 10.94 -12.18 -0.24
N GLU A 201 11.35 -13.03 -1.18
CA GLU A 201 10.81 -13.11 -2.55
C GLU A 201 9.46 -13.86 -2.66
N ARG A 202 8.86 -14.19 -1.50
CA ARG A 202 7.61 -14.95 -1.36
C ARG A 202 6.35 -14.19 -1.80
N ASN A 203 6.50 -12.92 -2.18
CA ASN A 203 5.40 -12.05 -2.56
C ASN A 203 5.26 -11.90 -4.08
N LEU A 204 5.84 -12.82 -4.87
CA LEU A 204 5.55 -12.85 -6.30
C LEU A 204 4.04 -13.09 -6.49
N PRO A 205 3.32 -12.19 -7.18
CA PRO A 205 1.90 -12.38 -7.44
C PRO A 205 1.62 -13.63 -8.28
N ASP A 206 0.35 -14.04 -8.31
CA ASP A 206 -0.10 -15.07 -9.21
C ASP A 206 0.24 -14.75 -10.68
N GLY A 207 0.60 -15.78 -11.45
CA GLY A 207 1.04 -15.66 -12.84
C GLY A 207 0.01 -14.98 -13.76
N SER A 208 -1.28 -14.97 -13.41
CA SER A 208 -2.31 -14.21 -14.15
C SER A 208 -2.13 -12.69 -14.05
N TYR A 209 -1.43 -12.21 -13.01
CA TYR A 209 -1.05 -10.82 -12.81
C TYR A 209 0.43 -10.55 -13.16
N LEU A 210 1.09 -11.48 -13.85
CA LEU A 210 2.45 -11.29 -14.32
C LEU A 210 2.49 -11.06 -15.83
N ASP A 211 3.47 -10.28 -16.24
CA ASP A 211 3.98 -10.23 -17.60
C ASP A 211 5.45 -9.83 -17.57
N SER A 212 6.07 -9.75 -18.74
CA SER A 212 7.52 -9.48 -18.84
C SER A 212 7.94 -8.17 -18.17
N LEU A 213 7.12 -7.12 -18.28
CA LEU A 213 7.42 -5.82 -17.70
C LEU A 213 7.31 -5.85 -16.17
N ALA A 214 6.23 -6.46 -15.69
CA ALA A 214 6.01 -6.67 -14.26
C ALA A 214 7.18 -7.45 -13.64
N ILE A 215 7.60 -8.56 -14.26
CA ILE A 215 8.71 -9.39 -13.78
C ILE A 215 10.03 -8.64 -13.78
N ALA A 216 10.35 -7.89 -14.85
CA ALA A 216 11.57 -7.10 -14.90
C ALA A 216 11.64 -6.09 -13.75
N VAL A 217 10.51 -5.42 -13.45
CA VAL A 217 10.44 -4.50 -12.31
C VAL A 217 10.56 -5.23 -10.97
N PHE A 218 9.85 -6.34 -10.79
CA PHE A 218 9.87 -7.11 -9.55
C PHE A 218 11.29 -7.54 -9.15
N PHE A 219 12.10 -7.93 -10.14
CA PHE A 219 13.49 -8.33 -9.92
C PHE A 219 14.51 -7.19 -10.09
N HIS A 220 14.06 -5.93 -10.17
CA HIS A 220 14.91 -4.75 -10.30
C HIS A 220 15.82 -4.74 -11.55
N TRP A 221 15.40 -5.36 -12.66
CA TRP A 221 16.12 -5.35 -13.94
C TRP A 221 15.81 -4.07 -14.72
N ASN A 222 16.30 -2.94 -14.24
CA ASN A 222 15.98 -1.60 -14.75
C ASN A 222 16.25 -1.45 -16.26
N GLU A 223 17.36 -1.99 -16.75
CA GLU A 223 17.76 -1.94 -18.15
C GLU A 223 16.80 -2.75 -19.02
N MET A 224 16.42 -3.96 -18.58
CA MET A 224 15.42 -4.78 -19.27
C MET A 224 14.06 -4.08 -19.27
N ALA A 225 13.62 -3.54 -18.13
CA ALA A 225 12.36 -2.80 -18.02
C ALA A 225 12.36 -1.59 -18.99
N SER A 226 13.46 -0.84 -19.05
CA SER A 226 13.64 0.27 -19.97
C SER A 226 13.60 -0.18 -21.44
N VAL A 227 14.29 -1.27 -21.79
CA VAL A 227 14.28 -1.84 -23.14
C VAL A 227 12.86 -2.28 -23.53
N LEU A 228 12.14 -2.96 -22.63
CA LEU A 228 10.75 -3.35 -22.86
C LEU A 228 9.83 -2.13 -23.03
N LEU A 229 10.06 -1.06 -22.26
CA LEU A 229 9.31 0.20 -22.37
C LEU A 229 9.60 0.98 -23.64
N HIS A 230 10.84 0.95 -24.14
CA HIS A 230 11.27 1.78 -25.28
C HIS A 230 11.10 1.10 -26.64
N HIS A 231 11.29 -0.21 -26.70
CA HIS A 231 11.39 -0.95 -27.96
C HIS A 231 10.17 -1.78 -28.33
N LEU A 232 9.19 -1.88 -27.44
CA LEU A 232 7.95 -2.60 -27.69
C LEU A 232 6.81 -1.63 -27.49
N ASP A 233 6.08 -1.35 -28.58
CA ASP A 233 4.71 -0.87 -28.42
C ASP A 233 4.04 -1.85 -27.45
N LEU A 234 3.47 -1.35 -26.36
CA LEU A 234 2.88 -2.13 -25.27
C LEU A 234 1.62 -2.85 -25.78
N ASP A 235 1.88 -3.79 -26.67
CA ASP A 235 0.94 -4.56 -27.45
C ASP A 235 0.07 -5.34 -26.47
N PRO A 236 -1.27 -5.18 -26.53
CA PRO A 236 -2.19 -5.92 -25.68
C PRO A 236 -2.01 -7.45 -25.74
N ASP A 237 -1.43 -7.98 -26.82
CA ASP A 237 -1.16 -9.41 -26.98
C ASP A 237 0.10 -9.86 -26.23
N ARG A 238 1.00 -8.92 -25.91
CA ARG A 238 2.31 -9.18 -25.26
C ARG A 238 2.36 -8.73 -23.81
N PHE A 239 1.54 -7.75 -23.45
CA PHE A 239 1.47 -7.22 -22.09
C PHE A 239 0.05 -7.30 -21.58
N SER A 240 -0.08 -7.65 -20.31
CA SER A 240 -1.37 -7.77 -19.68
C SER A 240 -2.02 -6.39 -19.53
N ARG A 241 -3.36 -6.33 -19.58
CA ARG A 241 -4.08 -5.08 -19.31
C ARG A 241 -3.71 -4.58 -17.91
N GLY A 242 -3.24 -3.35 -17.82
CA GLY A 242 -2.78 -2.79 -16.56
C GLY A 242 -1.30 -3.07 -16.23
N SER A 243 -0.50 -3.56 -17.18
CA SER A 243 0.93 -3.85 -17.00
C SER A 243 1.71 -2.63 -16.48
N ILE A 244 1.53 -1.47 -17.13
CA ILE A 244 2.17 -0.21 -16.70
C ILE A 244 1.75 0.14 -15.28
N GLU A 245 0.46 0.03 -14.95
CA GLU A 245 -0.05 0.35 -13.63
C GLU A 245 0.58 -0.52 -12.54
N ARG A 246 0.74 -1.82 -12.78
CA ARG A 246 1.39 -2.76 -11.85
C ARG A 246 2.89 -2.56 -11.75
N ALA A 247 3.56 -2.38 -12.88
CA ALA A 247 4.98 -2.08 -12.93
C ALA A 247 5.28 -0.74 -12.20
N THR A 248 4.42 0.26 -12.37
CA THR A 248 4.52 1.53 -11.64
C THR A 248 4.26 1.35 -10.14
N GLU A 249 3.32 0.49 -9.76
CA GLU A 249 3.06 0.15 -8.36
C GLU A 249 4.29 -0.46 -7.69
N TRP A 250 4.92 -1.47 -8.30
CA TRP A 250 6.09 -2.12 -7.71
C TRP A 250 7.31 -1.22 -7.71
N THR A 251 7.53 -0.43 -8.76
CA THR A 251 8.63 0.55 -8.74
C THR A 251 8.44 1.60 -7.64
N LEU A 252 7.22 2.07 -7.40
CA LEU A 252 6.94 2.98 -6.29
C LEU A 252 7.12 2.30 -4.92
N ARG A 253 6.64 1.06 -4.77
CA ARG A 253 6.75 0.28 -3.53
C ARG A 253 8.21 0.02 -3.16
N ASP A 254 9.00 -0.40 -4.14
CA ASP A 254 10.37 -0.89 -3.96
C ASP A 254 11.42 0.23 -4.15
N GLY A 255 10.98 1.49 -4.32
CA GLY A 255 11.84 2.67 -4.37
C GLY A 255 12.62 2.90 -5.67
N GLN A 256 12.23 2.24 -6.76
CA GLN A 256 12.88 2.32 -8.08
C GLN A 256 12.44 3.57 -8.87
N TYR A 257 12.77 4.76 -8.34
CA TYR A 257 12.23 6.03 -8.87
C TYR A 257 12.70 6.42 -10.27
N SER A 258 13.84 5.89 -10.73
CA SER A 258 14.36 6.17 -12.07
C SER A 258 13.36 5.74 -13.15
N LEU A 259 12.77 4.55 -13.01
CA LEU A 259 11.82 4.00 -13.97
C LEU A 259 10.44 4.68 -13.94
N VAL A 260 10.06 5.30 -12.81
CA VAL A 260 8.73 5.92 -12.67
C VAL A 260 8.52 7.00 -13.73
N GLN A 261 9.56 7.77 -14.07
CA GLN A 261 9.47 8.78 -15.13
C GLN A 261 9.19 8.14 -16.50
N ASP A 262 9.88 7.05 -16.82
CA ASP A 262 9.72 6.34 -18.09
C ASP A 262 8.32 5.74 -18.23
N PHE A 263 7.81 5.13 -17.14
CA PHE A 263 6.43 4.64 -17.10
C PHE A 263 5.43 5.76 -17.30
N LEU A 264 5.63 6.88 -16.60
CA LEU A 264 4.75 8.02 -16.71
C LEU A 264 4.73 8.53 -18.14
N LEU A 265 5.85 8.73 -18.82
CA LEU A 265 5.86 9.21 -20.22
C LEU A 265 4.89 8.42 -21.13
N ARG A 266 4.70 7.12 -20.88
CA ARG A 266 3.78 6.24 -21.63
C ARG A 266 2.30 6.31 -21.21
N VAL A 267 1.98 6.88 -20.05
CA VAL A 267 0.60 7.01 -19.57
C VAL A 267 -0.15 8.12 -20.33
N THR A 268 -1.17 7.75 -21.09
CA THR A 268 -1.97 8.69 -21.88
C THR A 268 -3.37 8.94 -21.31
N ARG A 269 -3.81 8.14 -20.33
CA ARG A 269 -5.16 8.19 -19.77
C ARG A 269 -5.16 8.87 -18.40
N THR A 270 -6.06 9.84 -18.21
CA THR A 270 -6.26 10.57 -16.95
C THR A 270 -6.46 9.64 -15.75
N ARG A 271 -7.37 8.65 -15.86
CA ARG A 271 -7.63 7.68 -14.77
C ARG A 271 -6.39 6.86 -14.38
N THR A 272 -5.56 6.49 -15.35
CA THR A 272 -4.30 5.77 -15.08
C THR A 272 -3.32 6.67 -14.36
N ALA A 273 -3.17 7.93 -14.80
CA ALA A 273 -2.32 8.92 -14.13
C ALA A 273 -2.78 9.19 -12.68
N GLN A 274 -4.09 9.35 -12.46
CA GLN A 274 -4.67 9.47 -11.12
C GLN A 274 -4.35 8.23 -10.25
N ASN A 275 -4.52 7.03 -10.78
CA ASN A 275 -4.24 5.81 -10.02
C ASN A 275 -2.75 5.71 -9.62
N ILE A 276 -1.84 6.05 -10.53
CA ILE A 276 -0.41 6.10 -10.23
C ILE A 276 -0.13 7.15 -9.16
N PHE A 277 -0.71 8.33 -9.29
CA PHE A 277 -0.58 9.41 -8.32
C PHE A 277 -1.08 9.00 -6.93
N ARG A 278 -2.26 8.38 -6.84
CA ARG A 278 -2.82 7.84 -5.60
C ARG A 278 -1.86 6.85 -4.96
N ARG A 279 -1.35 5.90 -5.74
CA ARG A 279 -0.39 4.90 -5.27
C ARG A 279 0.90 5.53 -4.77
N ALA A 280 1.39 6.57 -5.45
CA ALA A 280 2.54 7.33 -5.00
C ALA A 280 2.27 8.00 -3.63
N LEU A 281 1.12 8.65 -3.46
CA LEU A 281 0.75 9.22 -2.16
C LEU A 281 0.60 8.17 -1.05
N THR A 282 -0.07 7.06 -1.35
CA THR A 282 -0.23 5.95 -0.38
C THR A 282 1.12 5.39 0.02
N GLN A 283 2.05 5.24 -0.93
CA GLN A 283 3.35 4.70 -0.57
C GLN A 283 4.20 5.68 0.22
N TRP A 284 4.12 6.98 -0.10
CA TRP A 284 4.71 8.00 0.77
C TRP A 284 4.15 7.91 2.19
N TYR A 285 2.83 7.75 2.33
CA TYR A 285 2.18 7.62 3.62
C TYR A 285 2.66 6.37 4.37
N ASN A 286 2.78 5.22 3.71
CA ASN A 286 3.27 4.00 4.35
C ASN A 286 4.73 4.13 4.82
N ILE A 287 5.58 4.83 4.07
CA ILE A 287 6.98 5.07 4.43
C ILE A 287 7.09 6.06 5.62
N ASN A 288 6.24 7.08 5.66
CA ASN A 288 6.36 8.19 6.62
C ASN A 288 5.38 8.13 7.80
N GLY A 289 4.37 7.26 7.76
CA GLY A 289 3.30 7.13 8.74
C GLY A 289 3.76 6.63 10.12
N GLU A 290 2.79 6.50 11.03
CA GLU A 290 3.01 6.25 12.47
C GLU A 290 3.81 4.98 12.80
N SER A 291 3.87 4.01 11.89
CA SER A 291 4.68 2.79 12.00
C SER A 291 6.19 3.05 11.95
N GLY A 292 6.62 4.22 11.48
CA GLY A 292 8.02 4.53 11.14
C GLY A 292 8.80 5.35 12.18
N ARG A 293 8.48 5.29 13.48
CA ARG A 293 9.13 6.10 14.54
C ARG A 293 10.62 5.82 14.76
N ALA A 294 11.22 4.82 14.10
CA ALA A 294 12.59 4.39 14.38
C ALA A 294 13.69 5.09 13.55
N TRP A 295 13.37 5.94 12.56
CA TRP A 295 14.38 6.39 11.57
C TRP A 295 14.23 7.85 11.10
N GLU A 296 14.21 8.81 12.03
CA GLU A 296 14.06 10.25 11.70
C GLU A 296 15.12 10.79 10.73
N SER A 297 16.37 10.30 10.76
CA SER A 297 17.45 10.80 9.89
C SER A 297 17.46 10.22 8.46
N LEU A 298 17.03 8.98 8.27
CA LEU A 298 16.83 8.40 6.93
C LEU A 298 15.60 9.00 6.23
N ARG A 299 14.59 9.38 7.03
CA ARG A 299 13.33 9.96 6.56
C ARG A 299 13.54 11.22 5.74
N ASP A 300 14.45 12.12 6.13
CA ASP A 300 14.66 13.38 5.40
C ASP A 300 15.26 13.16 4.00
N HIS A 301 16.24 12.26 3.89
CA HIS A 301 16.89 11.98 2.61
C HIS A 301 15.95 11.26 1.62
N GLU A 302 15.21 10.26 2.09
CA GLU A 302 14.21 9.57 1.24
C GLU A 302 13.01 10.45 0.91
N SER A 303 12.55 11.26 1.86
CA SER A 303 11.44 12.20 1.64
C SER A 303 11.83 13.33 0.68
N ASN A 304 13.09 13.77 0.66
CA ASN A 304 13.61 14.72 -0.34
C ASN A 304 13.66 14.10 -1.74
N LYS A 305 14.16 12.87 -1.87
CA LYS A 305 14.12 12.12 -3.13
C LYS A 305 12.70 11.94 -3.62
N TRP A 306 11.79 11.58 -2.72
CA TRP A 306 10.37 11.41 -3.05
C TRP A 306 9.72 12.72 -3.52
N SER A 307 9.97 13.83 -2.83
CA SER A 307 9.44 15.15 -3.22
C SER A 307 9.90 15.54 -4.63
N SER A 308 11.16 15.27 -4.95
CA SER A 308 11.73 15.53 -6.28
C SER A 308 11.10 14.64 -7.35
N SER A 309 10.98 13.33 -7.08
CA SER A 309 10.31 12.39 -7.96
C SER A 309 8.86 12.80 -8.21
N PHE A 310 8.14 13.21 -7.17
CA PHE A 310 6.74 13.61 -7.26
C PHE A 310 6.54 14.89 -8.08
N ILE A 311 7.40 15.89 -7.92
CA ILE A 311 7.39 17.08 -8.79
C ILE A 311 7.61 16.67 -10.26
N ASN A 312 8.49 15.70 -10.52
CA ASN A 312 8.66 15.16 -11.87
C ASN A 312 7.39 14.46 -12.37
N ILE A 313 6.68 13.71 -11.52
CA ILE A 313 5.38 13.10 -11.87
C ILE A 313 4.39 14.18 -12.31
N ILE A 314 4.26 15.22 -11.48
CA ILE A 314 3.39 16.37 -11.75
C ILE A 314 3.77 17.02 -13.07
N ASN A 315 5.04 17.32 -13.29
CA ASN A 315 5.48 18.05 -14.48
C ASN A 315 5.25 17.26 -15.76
N VAL A 316 5.53 15.96 -15.74
CA VAL A 316 5.31 15.08 -16.90
C VAL A 316 3.82 14.94 -17.22
N LYS A 317 2.94 14.98 -16.21
CA LYS A 317 1.49 14.69 -16.37
C LYS A 317 0.54 15.81 -16.03
N HIS A 318 1.01 17.03 -15.85
CA HIS A 318 0.18 18.15 -15.42
C HIS A 318 -1.07 18.29 -16.29
N THR A 319 -0.97 18.17 -17.62
CA THR A 319 -2.13 18.25 -18.53
C THR A 319 -3.22 17.21 -18.27
N LEU A 320 -2.84 15.97 -17.94
CA LEU A 320 -3.81 14.94 -17.54
C LEU A 320 -4.36 15.19 -16.14
N LEU A 321 -3.50 15.69 -15.25
CA LEU A 321 -3.85 15.99 -13.86
C LEU A 321 -4.75 17.23 -13.71
N MET A 322 -4.70 18.16 -14.68
CA MET A 322 -5.56 19.36 -14.74
C MET A 322 -7.05 19.01 -14.68
N GLU A 323 -7.47 17.99 -15.41
CA GLU A 323 -8.87 17.51 -15.45
C GLU A 323 -9.37 17.03 -14.08
N SER A 324 -8.46 16.84 -13.13
CA SER A 324 -8.74 16.27 -11.81
C SER A 324 -7.96 16.99 -10.72
N GLY A 325 -7.67 18.27 -10.94
CA GLY A 325 -6.89 19.10 -10.02
C GLY A 325 -7.34 18.96 -8.56
N PRO A 326 -8.63 19.18 -8.23
CA PRO A 326 -9.07 19.12 -6.84
C PRO A 326 -8.88 17.73 -6.21
N TRP A 327 -8.92 16.66 -7.00
CA TRP A 327 -8.83 15.26 -6.55
C TRP A 327 -7.44 14.98 -6.03
N ILE A 328 -6.42 15.55 -6.65
CA ILE A 328 -5.03 15.41 -6.23
C ILE A 328 -4.84 15.94 -4.82
N LEU A 329 -5.33 17.15 -4.55
CA LEU A 329 -5.20 17.77 -3.23
C LEU A 329 -6.12 17.09 -2.20
N THR A 330 -7.33 16.71 -2.60
CA THR A 330 -8.25 15.93 -1.76
C THR A 330 -7.65 14.59 -1.37
N GLU A 331 -7.03 13.86 -2.30
CA GLU A 331 -6.38 12.57 -2.00
C GLU A 331 -5.16 12.75 -1.09
N ALA A 332 -4.36 13.80 -1.29
CA ALA A 332 -3.24 14.12 -0.40
C ALA A 332 -3.71 14.48 1.01
N ALA A 333 -4.81 15.24 1.12
CA ALA A 333 -5.43 15.62 2.38
C ALA A 333 -6.04 14.43 3.11
N ARG A 334 -6.73 13.54 2.37
CA ARG A 334 -7.28 12.26 2.85
C ARG A 334 -6.23 11.33 3.46
N LEU A 335 -4.99 11.43 3.00
CA LEU A 335 -3.85 10.63 3.46
C LEU A 335 -2.97 11.38 4.47
N GLY A 336 -3.35 12.58 4.90
CA GLY A 336 -2.56 13.35 5.88
C GLY A 336 -1.20 13.80 5.36
N CYS A 337 -1.04 13.93 4.03
CA CYS A 337 0.25 14.13 3.40
C CYS A 337 0.65 15.62 3.36
N LEU A 338 0.81 16.25 4.52
CA LEU A 338 1.07 17.70 4.64
C LEU A 338 2.25 18.19 3.77
N ARG A 339 3.34 17.42 3.74
CA ARG A 339 4.51 17.75 2.92
C ARG A 339 4.16 17.84 1.44
N MET A 340 3.31 16.95 0.95
CA MET A 340 2.95 16.95 -0.45
C MET A 340 1.91 18.01 -0.80
N ILE A 341 1.03 18.33 0.15
CA ILE A 341 0.16 19.49 0.06
C ILE A 341 0.98 20.78 -0.08
N LYS A 342 2.02 20.95 0.73
CA LYS A 342 2.98 22.08 0.60
C LYS A 342 3.66 22.08 -0.77
N VAL A 343 4.14 20.94 -1.24
CA VAL A 343 4.71 20.83 -2.60
C VAL A 343 3.71 21.27 -3.67
N LEU A 344 2.45 20.82 -3.61
CA LEU A 344 1.41 21.17 -4.57
C LEU A 344 1.08 22.68 -4.58
N LEU A 345 1.06 23.31 -3.41
CA LEU A 345 0.61 24.70 -3.24
C LEU A 345 1.75 25.72 -3.32
N GLU A 346 2.94 25.39 -2.85
CA GLU A 346 4.04 26.34 -2.63
C GLU A 346 5.20 26.15 -3.63
N SER A 347 5.43 24.94 -4.15
CA SER A 347 6.63 24.67 -4.97
C SER A 347 6.59 25.39 -6.31
N ASP A 348 7.65 26.15 -6.62
CA ASP A 348 7.86 26.80 -7.92
C ASP A 348 7.93 25.80 -9.08
N GLY A 349 8.22 24.53 -8.78
CA GLY A 349 8.26 23.45 -9.77
C GLY A 349 6.88 23.01 -10.25
N VAL A 350 5.79 23.39 -9.57
CA VAL A 350 4.42 23.02 -9.96
C VAL A 350 3.85 24.05 -10.95
N PRO A 351 3.33 23.64 -12.12
CA PRO A 351 2.74 24.54 -13.09
C PRO A 351 1.61 25.39 -12.50
N LYS A 352 1.58 26.69 -12.83
CA LYS A 352 0.61 27.66 -12.26
C LYS A 352 -0.83 27.32 -12.60
N ASP A 353 -1.07 26.86 -13.82
CA ASP A 353 -2.36 26.37 -14.30
C ASP A 353 -2.83 25.15 -13.49
N LEU A 354 -1.92 24.21 -13.21
CA LEU A 354 -2.23 23.07 -12.34
C LEU A 354 -2.56 23.50 -10.91
N ARG A 355 -1.80 24.42 -10.34
CA ARG A 355 -2.11 24.98 -9.02
C ARG A 355 -3.50 25.63 -9.00
N GLN A 356 -3.85 26.37 -10.05
CA GLN A 356 -5.18 26.96 -10.19
C GLN A 356 -6.28 25.89 -10.35
N ALA A 357 -6.03 24.83 -11.12
CA ALA A 357 -6.97 23.71 -11.26
C ALA A 357 -7.15 22.97 -9.93
N ILE A 358 -6.08 22.74 -9.17
CA ILE A 358 -6.12 22.14 -7.83
C ILE A 358 -7.01 22.93 -6.87
N LEU A 359 -6.94 24.26 -6.94
CA LEU A 359 -7.72 25.16 -6.11
C LEU A 359 -9.10 25.49 -6.68
N SER A 360 -9.46 24.97 -7.86
CA SER A 360 -10.79 25.16 -8.42
C SER A 360 -11.83 24.42 -7.58
N ASP A 361 -13.09 24.88 -7.60
CA ASP A 361 -14.19 24.29 -6.83
C ASP A 361 -14.63 22.89 -7.29
N GLY A 362 -13.94 22.31 -8.28
CA GLY A 362 -14.24 21.02 -8.90
C GLY A 362 -15.51 21.00 -9.75
N GLY A 363 -16.40 21.98 -9.62
CA GLY A 363 -17.76 21.88 -10.15
C GLY A 363 -18.61 20.83 -9.42
N ARG A 364 -19.93 20.83 -9.70
CA ARG A 364 -20.91 19.96 -9.01
C ARG A 364 -20.82 18.47 -9.36
N ASP A 365 -20.02 18.11 -10.35
CA ASP A 365 -19.96 16.73 -10.88
C ASP A 365 -19.02 15.81 -10.08
N TRP A 366 -18.46 16.32 -8.98
CA TRP A 366 -17.62 15.54 -8.06
C TRP A 366 -18.51 14.72 -7.14
N ASN A 367 -19.12 13.70 -7.74
CA ASN A 367 -19.98 12.64 -7.19
C ASN A 367 -19.77 12.37 -5.70
N GLY A 368 -20.37 13.19 -4.84
CA GLY A 368 -20.48 12.92 -3.41
C GLY A 368 -19.14 12.68 -2.70
N HIS A 369 -18.14 13.54 -2.91
CA HIS A 369 -16.96 13.56 -2.05
C HIS A 369 -16.83 14.90 -1.35
N HIS A 370 -16.25 14.89 -0.16
CA HIS A 370 -15.82 16.12 0.48
C HIS A 370 -14.64 16.73 -0.30
N LEU A 371 -14.51 18.05 -0.26
CA LEU A 371 -13.27 18.71 -0.70
C LEU A 371 -12.20 18.57 0.38
N PHE A 372 -10.96 18.90 0.03
CA PHE A 372 -9.75 18.52 0.77
C PHE A 372 -9.75 18.87 2.27
N VAL A 373 -10.32 20.00 2.71
CA VAL A 373 -10.37 20.35 4.15
C VAL A 373 -11.27 19.38 4.92
N ALA A 374 -12.43 19.05 4.35
CA ALA A 374 -13.37 18.13 4.96
C ALA A 374 -12.88 16.68 4.92
N GLU A 375 -12.18 16.25 3.87
CA GLU A 375 -11.50 14.94 3.88
C GLU A 375 -10.39 14.89 4.95
N ALA A 376 -9.53 15.91 5.08
CA ALA A 376 -8.52 15.92 6.14
C ALA A 376 -9.15 15.86 7.55
N ALA A 377 -10.26 16.60 7.76
CA ALA A 377 -11.00 16.56 9.00
C ALA A 377 -11.64 15.18 9.28
N TYR A 378 -12.18 14.54 8.24
CA TYR A 378 -12.78 13.21 8.30
C TYR A 378 -11.78 12.13 8.73
N TRP A 379 -10.52 12.26 8.30
CA TRP A 379 -9.45 11.29 8.54
C TRP A 379 -8.49 11.66 9.68
N ASP A 380 -8.87 12.63 10.53
CA ASP A 380 -8.10 13.03 11.73
C ASP A 380 -6.69 13.59 11.42
N HIS A 381 -6.60 14.42 10.37
CA HIS A 381 -5.34 15.08 9.99
C HIS A 381 -5.34 16.55 10.40
N SER A 382 -5.27 16.81 11.71
CA SER A 382 -5.39 18.15 12.29
C SER A 382 -4.32 19.13 11.81
N ASP A 383 -3.09 18.67 11.58
CA ASP A 383 -1.98 19.44 11.02
C ASP A 383 -2.25 19.88 9.56
N VAL A 384 -2.86 19.00 8.77
CA VAL A 384 -3.31 19.30 7.41
C VAL A 384 -4.46 20.30 7.43
N VAL A 385 -5.45 20.12 8.31
CA VAL A 385 -6.57 21.06 8.45
C VAL A 385 -6.06 22.45 8.83
N ASP A 386 -5.19 22.55 9.86
CA ASP A 386 -4.58 23.81 10.29
C ASP A 386 -3.83 24.50 9.15
N TYR A 387 -2.94 23.78 8.47
CA TYR A 387 -2.18 24.33 7.36
C TYR A 387 -3.08 24.81 6.21
N LEU A 388 -4.10 24.03 5.83
CA LEU A 388 -5.04 24.40 4.76
C LEU A 388 -5.86 25.62 5.15
N CYS A 389 -6.32 25.70 6.40
CA CYS A 389 -7.06 26.84 6.95
C CYS A 389 -6.27 28.14 6.94
N GLN A 390 -4.94 28.07 7.06
CA GLN A 390 -4.06 29.24 6.93
C GLN A 390 -3.88 29.70 5.48
N GLN A 391 -4.26 28.89 4.48
CA GLN A 391 -4.17 29.28 3.08
C GLN A 391 -5.36 30.18 2.72
N GLY A 392 -5.12 31.46 2.41
CA GLY A 392 -6.16 32.45 2.10
C GLY A 392 -7.00 32.21 0.82
N VAL A 393 -6.98 31.01 0.26
CA VAL A 393 -7.69 30.62 -0.99
C VAL A 393 -8.71 29.49 -0.74
N ILE A 394 -8.87 29.03 0.50
CA ILE A 394 -9.68 27.83 0.80
C ILE A 394 -11.14 28.11 1.13
N ASP A 395 -11.60 29.37 1.17
CA ASP A 395 -12.97 29.73 1.58
C ASP A 395 -14.05 28.95 0.81
N VAL A 396 -13.87 28.79 -0.50
CA VAL A 396 -14.81 28.06 -1.37
C VAL A 396 -14.86 26.57 -1.00
N HIS A 397 -13.72 26.02 -0.58
CA HIS A 397 -13.56 24.61 -0.21
C HIS A 397 -14.07 24.32 1.20
N LEU A 398 -13.86 25.26 2.12
CA LEU A 398 -14.36 25.19 3.49
C LEU A 398 -15.90 25.18 3.52
N ARG A 399 -16.51 25.98 2.62
CA ARG A 399 -17.97 26.11 2.47
C ARG A 399 -18.60 25.07 1.56
N HIS A 400 -17.81 24.17 0.98
CA HIS A 400 -18.33 23.12 0.12
C HIS A 400 -19.17 22.15 0.93
N LEU A 401 -20.32 21.77 0.36
CA LEU A 401 -21.21 20.77 0.93
C LEU A 401 -20.94 19.43 0.26
N GLY A 402 -20.52 18.44 1.05
CA GLY A 402 -20.28 17.09 0.59
C GLY A 402 -21.60 16.32 0.37
N PRO A 403 -21.53 14.97 0.35
CA PRO A 403 -22.71 14.11 0.34
C PRO A 403 -23.76 14.52 1.37
N ASN A 404 -25.04 14.46 1.00
CA ASN A 404 -26.16 14.73 1.90
C ASN A 404 -26.16 16.14 2.52
N GLY A 405 -25.44 17.09 1.92
CA GLY A 405 -25.30 18.45 2.46
C GLY A 405 -24.29 18.56 3.60
N ASP A 406 -23.45 17.55 3.81
CA ASP A 406 -22.49 17.52 4.92
C ASP A 406 -21.47 18.67 4.82
N THR A 407 -21.42 19.52 5.85
CA THR A 407 -20.36 20.53 6.02
C THR A 407 -19.05 19.89 6.52
N VAL A 408 -17.97 20.66 6.49
CA VAL A 408 -16.67 20.29 7.11
C VAL A 408 -16.80 19.90 8.60
N TYR A 409 -17.75 20.49 9.32
CA TYR A 409 -18.02 20.17 10.72
C TYR A 409 -18.65 18.78 10.90
N HIS A 410 -19.48 18.35 9.95
CA HIS A 410 -20.01 16.98 9.96
C HIS A 410 -18.92 15.94 9.71
N ALA A 411 -17.93 16.27 8.88
CA ALA A 411 -16.76 15.44 8.68
C ALA A 411 -15.90 15.36 9.95
N ALA A 412 -15.61 16.49 10.61
CA ALA A 412 -14.88 16.54 11.88
C ALA A 412 -15.60 15.80 13.03
N ALA A 413 -16.93 15.82 13.05
CA ALA A 413 -17.74 15.11 14.05
C ALA A 413 -17.49 13.59 14.06
N ARG A 414 -17.00 13.01 12.95
CA ARG A 414 -16.65 11.60 12.89
C ARG A 414 -15.43 11.24 13.72
N THR A 415 -14.48 12.16 13.88
CA THR A 415 -13.23 11.92 14.64
C THR A 415 -13.37 12.39 16.09
N GLY A 416 -14.23 13.38 16.34
CA GLY A 416 -14.47 13.90 17.68
C GLY A 416 -13.28 14.64 18.28
N ARG A 417 -12.40 15.16 17.43
CA ARG A 417 -11.15 15.83 17.82
C ARG A 417 -11.35 17.31 17.99
N THR A 418 -11.21 17.78 19.24
CA THR A 418 -11.45 19.17 19.63
C THR A 418 -10.58 20.15 18.84
N GLU A 419 -9.33 19.78 18.55
CA GLU A 419 -8.37 20.62 17.84
C GLU A 419 -8.85 20.95 16.42
N ILE A 420 -9.43 19.97 15.72
CA ILE A 420 -9.99 20.18 14.39
C ILE A 420 -11.16 21.17 14.46
N PHE A 421 -12.05 21.01 15.44
CA PHE A 421 -13.15 21.96 15.65
C PHE A 421 -12.68 23.37 15.96
N GLN A 422 -11.63 23.53 16.77
CA GLN A 422 -11.05 24.84 17.10
C GLN A 422 -10.50 25.54 15.86
N VAL A 423 -9.74 24.83 15.03
CA VAL A 423 -9.20 25.36 13.78
C VAL A 423 -10.33 25.76 12.84
N LEU A 424 -11.31 24.88 12.61
CA LEU A 424 -12.45 25.16 11.74
C LEU A 424 -13.28 26.34 12.23
N TYR A 425 -13.52 26.45 13.54
CA TYR A 425 -14.26 27.54 14.16
C TYR A 425 -13.55 28.89 13.98
N SER A 426 -12.22 28.91 14.02
CA SER A 426 -11.46 30.13 13.76
C SER A 426 -11.61 30.66 12.33
N CYS A 427 -11.93 29.77 11.38
CA CYS A 427 -12.03 30.07 9.95
C CYS A 427 -13.47 30.27 9.46
N TRP A 428 -14.43 29.52 10.01
CA TRP A 428 -15.84 29.57 9.60
C TRP A 428 -16.80 29.29 10.76
N PRO A 429 -16.89 30.20 11.75
CA PRO A 429 -17.68 29.98 12.95
C PRO A 429 -19.19 29.85 12.66
N GLU A 430 -19.69 30.46 11.58
CA GLU A 430 -21.13 30.50 11.29
C GLU A 430 -21.74 29.14 10.94
N ALA A 431 -20.94 28.16 10.52
CA ALA A 431 -21.43 26.84 10.10
C ALA A 431 -21.32 25.73 11.15
N ILE A 432 -20.88 26.06 12.35
CA ILE A 432 -20.74 25.09 13.45
C ILE A 432 -22.05 24.39 13.80
N ASP A 433 -23.19 25.05 13.55
CA ASP A 433 -24.55 24.56 13.80
C ASP A 433 -25.37 24.37 12.51
N GLN A 434 -24.72 24.48 11.34
CA GLN A 434 -25.40 24.31 10.06
C GLN A 434 -25.86 22.85 9.92
N ALA A 435 -27.16 22.65 9.71
CA ALA A 435 -27.72 21.33 9.43
C ALA A 435 -27.46 20.90 7.98
N ASN A 436 -27.31 19.60 7.79
CA ASN A 436 -27.37 18.94 6.49
C ASN A 436 -28.78 18.38 6.25
N ASP A 437 -28.94 17.41 5.34
CA ASP A 437 -30.23 16.78 5.04
C ASP A 437 -30.81 15.90 6.17
N HIS A 438 -30.07 15.65 7.26
CA HIS A 438 -30.40 14.65 8.30
C HIS A 438 -30.15 15.10 9.75
N ASP A 439 -29.05 15.79 10.02
CA ASP A 439 -28.56 16.12 11.34
C ASP A 439 -27.70 17.41 11.35
N ARG A 440 -27.18 17.70 12.54
CA ARG A 440 -26.23 18.79 12.80
C ARG A 440 -24.92 18.18 13.28
N PRO A 441 -23.78 18.90 13.19
CA PRO A 441 -22.49 18.36 13.61
C PRO A 441 -22.46 17.83 15.04
N LEU A 442 -23.10 18.53 15.98
CA LEU A 442 -23.21 18.10 17.38
C LEU A 442 -24.00 16.79 17.51
N ALA A 443 -25.14 16.68 16.84
CA ALA A 443 -25.93 15.44 16.87
C ALA A 443 -25.12 14.27 16.29
N ARG A 444 -24.42 14.50 15.17
CA ARG A 444 -23.54 13.48 14.57
C ARG A 444 -22.44 13.02 15.51
N LEU A 445 -21.76 13.95 16.19
CA LEU A 445 -20.71 13.64 17.16
C LEU A 445 -21.23 12.78 18.33
N MET A 446 -22.43 13.10 18.81
CA MET A 446 -23.06 12.39 19.93
C MET A 446 -23.48 10.96 19.57
N PHE A 447 -24.02 10.76 18.37
CA PHE A 447 -24.60 9.47 17.95
C PHE A 447 -23.62 8.57 17.17
N ASN A 448 -22.53 9.11 16.64
CA ASN A 448 -21.54 8.36 15.88
C ASN A 448 -20.18 8.39 16.60
N ARG A 449 -20.15 7.87 17.85
CA ARG A 449 -18.96 7.94 18.70
C ARG A 449 -17.76 7.27 18.00
N PRO A 450 -16.65 8.01 17.79
CA PRO A 450 -15.42 7.42 17.31
C PRO A 450 -14.91 6.41 18.35
N ARG A 451 -14.47 5.23 17.90
CA ARG A 451 -13.91 4.21 18.79
C ARG A 451 -12.61 4.73 19.41
N GLY A 452 -12.54 4.72 20.75
CA GLY A 452 -11.31 5.04 21.49
C GLY A 452 -11.01 6.53 21.69
N ILE A 453 -11.93 7.42 21.32
CA ILE A 453 -11.81 8.87 21.59
C ILE A 453 -12.98 9.27 22.48
N ASP A 454 -12.68 10.00 23.56
CA ASP A 454 -13.71 10.61 24.40
C ASP A 454 -14.20 11.91 23.76
N PRO A 455 -15.43 11.97 23.23
CA PRO A 455 -15.92 13.14 22.52
C PRO A 455 -16.30 14.29 23.45
N ILE A 456 -16.22 14.12 24.79
CA ILE A 456 -16.68 15.11 25.76
C ILE A 456 -16.05 16.49 25.53
N GLU A 457 -14.75 16.54 25.23
CA GLU A 457 -14.06 17.82 25.00
C GLU A 457 -14.58 18.51 23.73
N ALA A 458 -14.76 17.77 22.63
CA ALA A 458 -15.31 18.30 21.39
C ALA A 458 -16.79 18.71 21.56
N VAL A 459 -17.59 17.96 22.31
CA VAL A 459 -18.98 18.30 22.65
C VAL A 459 -19.03 19.59 23.47
N ASN A 460 -18.19 19.71 24.50
CA ASN A 460 -18.09 20.92 25.30
C ASN A 460 -17.67 22.11 24.43
N PHE A 461 -16.72 21.91 23.52
CA PHE A 461 -16.31 22.95 22.57
C PHE A 461 -17.48 23.40 21.67
N LEU A 462 -18.22 22.46 21.08
CA LEU A 462 -19.37 22.78 20.21
C LEU A 462 -20.48 23.52 20.97
N LEU A 463 -20.77 23.12 22.22
CA LEU A 463 -21.84 23.72 23.02
C LEU A 463 -21.49 25.10 23.57
N TYR A 464 -20.28 25.27 24.11
CA TYR A 464 -19.93 26.46 24.89
C TYR A 464 -19.23 27.52 24.00
N PRO A 465 -17.97 27.35 23.56
CA PRO A 465 -17.36 28.23 22.57
C PRO A 465 -18.13 28.31 21.24
N GLY A 466 -18.60 27.16 20.75
CA GLY A 466 -19.21 27.06 19.44
C GLY A 466 -20.63 27.61 19.36
N GLY A 467 -21.38 27.57 20.46
CA GLY A 467 -22.78 27.99 20.51
C GLY A 467 -23.72 27.12 19.68
N ALA A 468 -23.37 25.85 19.42
CA ALA A 468 -24.23 24.92 18.70
C ALA A 468 -25.55 24.69 19.46
N ASP A 469 -26.67 24.57 18.72
CA ASP A 469 -27.95 24.29 19.37
C ASP A 469 -27.92 22.87 19.93
N SER A 470 -28.13 22.82 21.23
CA SER A 470 -28.20 21.56 21.95
C SER A 470 -29.47 20.75 21.69
N ARG A 471 -30.48 21.33 21.02
CA ARG A 471 -31.72 20.63 20.70
C ARG A 471 -31.45 19.57 19.62
N PRO A 472 -31.70 18.28 19.90
CA PRO A 472 -31.54 17.25 18.89
C PRO A 472 -32.52 17.48 17.72
N PRO A 473 -32.11 17.20 16.47
CA PRO A 473 -33.01 17.26 15.32
C PRO A 473 -34.28 16.44 15.57
N GLU A 474 -35.43 16.94 15.13
CA GLU A 474 -36.72 16.27 15.31
C GLU A 474 -36.72 14.86 14.67
N GLU A 475 -35.97 14.68 13.59
CA GLU A 475 -35.75 13.40 12.94
C GLU A 475 -34.86 12.44 13.74
N ALA A 476 -33.86 12.96 14.47
CA ALA A 476 -33.05 12.15 15.37
C ALA A 476 -33.88 11.65 16.57
N ARG A 477 -34.83 12.46 17.04
CA ARG A 477 -35.85 12.03 18.02
C ARG A 477 -36.72 10.92 17.44
N GLN A 478 -37.14 11.03 16.18
CA GLN A 478 -37.94 10.02 15.50
C GLN A 478 -37.17 8.70 15.28
N ARG A 479 -35.88 8.76 14.88
CA ARG A 479 -35.01 7.57 14.74
C ARG A 479 -34.76 6.89 16.08
N ASN A 480 -34.49 7.65 17.14
CA ASN A 480 -34.36 7.09 18.49
C ASN A 480 -35.68 6.46 18.97
N HIS A 481 -36.82 7.05 18.62
CA HIS A 481 -38.14 6.49 18.93
C HIS A 481 -38.41 5.17 18.19
N ASN A 482 -37.97 5.07 16.93
CA ASN A 482 -38.12 3.85 16.12
C ASN A 482 -37.11 2.76 16.51
N ALA A 483 -35.87 3.12 16.88
CA ALA A 483 -34.84 2.19 17.33
C ALA A 483 -35.08 1.66 18.75
N ALA A 484 -35.86 2.39 19.57
CA ALA A 484 -36.30 1.96 20.89
C ALA A 484 -37.50 0.99 20.87
N GLN A 485 -37.98 0.57 19.68
CA GLN A 485 -38.95 -0.54 19.59
C GLN A 485 -38.24 -1.89 19.83
N PRO A 486 -38.84 -2.83 20.58
CA PRO A 486 -38.11 -3.88 21.29
C PRO A 486 -37.78 -5.13 20.47
N GLU A 487 -37.55 -5.03 19.15
CA GLU A 487 -37.32 -6.20 18.29
C GLU A 487 -35.83 -6.47 17.96
N HIS A 488 -34.89 -5.61 18.37
CA HIS A 488 -33.45 -5.88 18.25
C HIS A 488 -32.72 -5.61 19.57
N GLU A 489 -31.95 -6.60 20.04
CA GLU A 489 -31.11 -6.51 21.24
C GLU A 489 -30.25 -5.25 21.22
N THR A 490 -30.42 -4.42 22.25
CA THR A 490 -29.70 -3.15 22.45
C THR A 490 -28.24 -3.42 22.81
N THR A 491 -27.32 -2.91 22.00
CA THR A 491 -25.90 -2.88 22.32
C THR A 491 -25.59 -1.85 23.42
N SER A 492 -24.63 -2.16 24.29
CA SER A 492 -24.11 -1.33 25.40
C SER A 492 -23.82 0.15 25.03
N GLU A 493 -23.49 0.41 23.77
CA GLU A 493 -23.11 1.74 23.26
C GLU A 493 -24.28 2.75 23.25
N HIS A 494 -25.53 2.30 23.04
CA HIS A 494 -26.70 3.19 23.01
C HIS A 494 -27.10 3.70 24.41
N ALA A 495 -26.95 2.89 25.45
CA ALA A 495 -27.22 3.29 26.82
C ALA A 495 -26.29 4.43 27.27
N SER A 496 -25.02 4.38 26.88
CA SER A 496 -24.04 5.41 27.23
C SER A 496 -24.30 6.76 26.54
N ALA A 497 -24.89 6.78 25.32
CA ALA A 497 -25.28 8.02 24.64
C ALA A 497 -26.48 8.70 25.31
N LEU A 498 -27.47 7.90 25.74
CA LEU A 498 -28.62 8.39 26.51
C LEU A 498 -28.22 8.84 27.91
N GLU A 499 -27.30 8.13 28.59
CA GLU A 499 -26.77 8.57 29.88
C GLU A 499 -26.01 9.90 29.80
N ILE A 500 -25.27 10.17 28.71
CA ILE A 500 -24.66 11.49 28.53
C ILE A 500 -25.72 12.54 28.21
N LEU A 501 -26.74 12.26 27.39
CA LEU A 501 -27.84 13.18 27.13
C LEU A 501 -28.65 13.48 28.40
N ASP A 502 -28.86 12.49 29.26
CA ASP A 502 -29.56 12.62 30.53
C ASP A 502 -28.68 13.34 31.57
N ALA A 503 -27.39 12.99 31.69
CA ALA A 503 -26.43 13.70 32.52
C ALA A 503 -26.26 15.16 32.06
N TRP A 504 -26.31 15.40 30.76
CA TRP A 504 -26.27 16.72 30.15
C TRP A 504 -27.58 17.49 30.40
N ALA A 505 -28.75 16.86 30.22
CA ALA A 505 -30.05 17.47 30.53
C ALA A 505 -30.17 17.83 32.03
N LEU A 506 -29.61 16.98 32.91
CA LEU A 506 -29.53 17.22 34.35
C LEU A 506 -28.54 18.35 34.69
N SER A 507 -27.37 18.39 34.03
CA SER A 507 -26.36 19.44 34.23
C SER A 507 -26.84 20.80 33.72
N ASN A 508 -27.52 20.85 32.58
CA ASN A 508 -28.09 22.08 32.03
C ASN A 508 -29.28 22.58 32.84
N SER A 509 -30.15 21.69 33.34
CA SER A 509 -31.18 22.04 34.32
C SER A 509 -30.57 22.71 35.57
N ALA A 510 -29.43 22.19 36.05
CA ALA A 510 -28.70 22.77 37.17
C ALA A 510 -28.02 24.11 36.84
N GLN A 511 -27.48 24.30 35.63
CA GLN A 511 -26.87 25.56 35.17
C GLN A 511 -27.89 26.66 34.88
N THR A 512 -29.05 26.33 34.27
CA THR A 512 -30.17 27.28 34.10
C THR A 512 -30.70 27.73 35.46
N HIS A 513 -30.80 26.82 36.43
CA HIS A 513 -31.13 27.18 37.81
C HIS A 513 -30.07 28.09 38.45
N LYS A 514 -28.78 27.89 38.16
CA LYS A 514 -27.68 28.74 38.67
C LYS A 514 -27.69 30.14 38.06
N LEU A 515 -28.00 30.28 36.77
CA LEU A 515 -28.13 31.56 36.09
C LEU A 515 -29.40 32.32 36.53
N ASP A 516 -30.52 31.63 36.76
CA ASP A 516 -31.74 32.22 37.32
C ASP A 516 -31.55 32.65 38.80
N ILE A 517 -30.74 31.92 39.57
CA ILE A 517 -30.32 32.32 40.93
C ILE A 517 -29.40 33.57 40.87
N ILE A 518 -28.47 33.65 39.92
CA ILE A 518 -27.58 34.82 39.78
C ILE A 518 -28.37 36.05 39.30
N CYS A 519 -29.33 35.88 38.39
CA CYS A 519 -30.22 36.94 37.92
C CYS A 519 -31.26 37.38 38.98
N SER A 520 -31.67 36.51 39.90
CA SER A 520 -32.54 36.90 41.03
C SER A 520 -31.76 37.62 42.14
N VAL A 521 -30.54 37.17 42.46
CA VAL A 521 -29.67 37.85 43.44
C VAL A 521 -29.23 39.25 42.96
N SER A 522 -29.09 39.45 41.65
CA SER A 522 -28.79 40.77 41.07
C SER A 522 -29.98 41.74 41.07
N LYS A 523 -31.23 41.26 41.15
CA LYS A 523 -32.43 42.11 41.25
C LYS A 523 -32.74 42.54 42.69
N ASP A 524 -32.42 41.70 43.67
CA ASP A 524 -32.60 42.06 45.09
C ASP A 524 -31.50 43.01 45.61
N SER A 525 -30.43 43.23 44.84
CA SER A 525 -29.32 44.14 45.21
C SER A 525 -29.48 45.56 44.67
N SER A 526 -30.48 45.85 43.82
CA SER A 526 -30.73 47.19 43.28
C SER A 526 -31.70 48.06 44.10
N ASP A 527 -32.33 47.51 45.15
CA ASP A 527 -33.36 48.21 45.94
C ASP A 527 -32.88 48.71 47.32
N ILE A 528 -31.56 48.75 47.59
CA ILE A 528 -31.02 49.14 48.92
C ILE A 528 -30.06 50.36 48.90
N LEU A 529 -29.89 51.06 47.77
CA LEU A 529 -29.00 52.24 47.72
C LEU A 529 -29.62 53.47 47.05
N GLU A 530 -30.77 53.93 47.53
CA GLU A 530 -31.22 55.33 47.37
C GLU A 530 -31.82 55.82 48.69
N ASP A 531 -30.97 56.30 49.59
CA ASP A 531 -31.24 57.41 50.53
C ASP A 531 -30.13 57.43 51.57
N SER A 532 -29.18 58.37 51.45
CA SER A 532 -28.48 59.03 52.57
C SER A 532 -27.27 59.89 52.12
N PHE A 533 -27.44 61.20 52.30
CA PHE A 533 -26.43 62.28 52.49
C PHE A 533 -25.72 62.91 51.28
N PRO A 534 -25.35 64.21 51.38
CA PRO A 534 -26.20 65.39 51.36
C PRO A 534 -25.95 66.29 50.13
#